data_AF-A0A8S3WA93-F1
#
_entry.id   AF-A0A8S3WA93-F1
#
_cell.length_a   1.000
_cell.length_b   1.000
_cell.length_c   1.000
_cell.angle_alpha   90.00
_cell.angle_beta   90.00
_cell.angle_gamma   90.00
#
_symmetry.space_group_name_H-M   'P 1'
#
loop_
_entity.id
_entity.type
_entity.pdbx_description
1 polymer ?
#
loop_
_entity_poly.entity_id
_entity_poly.type
_entity_poly.pdbx_seq_one_letter_code
_entity_poly.pdbx_strand_id
1 'polypeptide(L)'
;MIYQWHVRTKENIARVRKDEAEAAEKERQEKLRIEVADREARLKLLKQKSKQRLQELDTIVSQQTLSAVKPEHINLFADLEHAVTTTNKDHDLEEKKKKEEYEKKIGYLTYLGQDTNEALKKKNWYEVPPEASRFSRCSDIKDTYDKLVLKNQDGKPKKRELDIKDGEVCWRAKQKLDPMNSFKNLCSQKCKTENEKNLSDLAEISDKNMFKEHMKIKKSKRELDHKNKIQKLREARLKREQHERYRTEMYLKKLSGSETLSNEQPKQSKIKPKYNSQFNPELARQNYY
;
A
#
# COMPACT_ATOMS: atom_id res chain seq x y z
N MET A 1 0.43 29.95 -11.83
CA MET A 1 0.87 28.91 -10.88
C MET A 1 1.90 29.52 -9.97
N ILE A 2 1.62 29.65 -8.68
CA ILE A 2 2.56 30.23 -7.70
C ILE A 2 3.52 29.10 -7.29
N TYR A 3 4.77 29.17 -7.73
CA TYR A 3 5.79 28.20 -7.32
C TYR A 3 6.20 28.49 -5.87
N GLN A 4 5.93 27.54 -4.98
CA GLN A 4 6.19 27.66 -3.55
C GLN A 4 7.61 27.15 -3.23
N TRP A 5 8.58 28.06 -3.22
CA TRP A 5 10.01 27.76 -2.98
C TRP A 5 10.38 27.55 -1.50
N HIS A 6 9.40 27.59 -0.59
CA HIS A 6 9.68 27.54 0.84
C HIS A 6 10.09 26.11 1.27
N VAL A 7 11.37 25.94 1.59
CA VAL A 7 12.03 24.65 1.90
C VAL A 7 11.35 23.91 3.06
N ARG A 8 10.82 24.62 4.06
CA ARG A 8 10.18 24.01 5.24
C ARG A 8 8.73 23.58 5.03
N THR A 9 8.17 23.77 3.83
CA THR A 9 6.83 23.26 3.55
C THR A 9 6.84 21.74 3.49
N LYS A 10 5.77 21.12 4.01
CA LYS A 10 5.64 19.65 4.05
C LYS A 10 5.79 19.02 2.65
N GLU A 11 5.32 19.71 1.61
CA GLU A 11 5.41 19.24 0.22
C GLU A 11 6.84 19.23 -0.30
N ASN A 12 7.64 20.28 -0.04
CA ASN A 12 9.03 20.32 -0.48
C ASN A 12 9.88 19.30 0.29
N ILE A 13 9.65 19.14 1.60
CA ILE A 13 10.35 18.11 2.38
C ILE A 13 9.97 16.70 1.88
N ALA A 14 8.72 16.46 1.49
CA ALA A 14 8.30 15.18 0.93
C ALA A 14 8.94 14.90 -0.44
N ARG A 15 9.15 15.91 -1.29
CA ARG A 15 9.90 15.78 -2.54
C ARG A 15 11.35 15.41 -2.28
N VAL A 16 12.02 16.12 -1.37
CA VAL A 16 13.42 15.81 -0.99
C VAL A 16 13.53 14.36 -0.49
N ARG A 17 12.64 13.92 0.40
CA ARG A 17 12.65 12.52 0.86
C ARG A 17 12.42 11.50 -0.25
N LYS A 18 11.61 11.85 -1.25
CA LYS A 18 11.36 10.99 -2.42
C LYS A 18 12.62 10.90 -3.29
N ASP A 19 13.27 12.03 -3.53
CA ASP A 19 14.50 12.11 -4.33
C ASP A 19 15.66 11.40 -3.61
N GLU A 20 15.78 11.55 -2.29
CA GLU A 20 16.73 10.80 -1.44
C GLU A 20 16.46 9.29 -1.48
N ALA A 21 15.19 8.88 -1.40
CA ALA A 21 14.82 7.47 -1.49
C ALA A 21 15.12 6.89 -2.88
N GLU A 22 14.83 7.63 -3.95
CA GLU A 22 15.13 7.20 -5.33
C GLU A 22 16.65 7.11 -5.56
N ALA A 23 17.42 8.06 -5.03
CA ALA A 23 18.88 8.01 -5.08
C ALA A 23 19.43 6.78 -4.33
N ALA A 24 18.91 6.50 -3.13
CA ALA A 24 19.32 5.34 -2.34
C ALA A 24 18.95 4.00 -3.03
N GLU A 25 17.80 3.93 -3.71
CA GLU A 25 17.41 2.73 -4.45
C GLU A 25 18.30 2.51 -5.69
N LYS A 26 18.62 3.57 -6.44
CA LYS A 26 19.56 3.50 -7.57
C LYS A 26 20.94 3.03 -7.14
N GLU A 27 21.47 3.56 -6.04
CA GLU A 27 22.78 3.12 -5.50
C GLU A 27 22.77 1.63 -5.11
N ARG A 28 21.67 1.14 -4.51
CA ARG A 28 21.51 -0.30 -4.23
C ARG A 28 21.49 -1.14 -5.50
N GLN A 29 20.78 -0.70 -6.53
CA GLN A 29 20.72 -1.42 -7.81
C GLN A 29 22.08 -1.46 -8.50
N GLU A 30 22.85 -0.38 -8.46
CA GLU A 30 24.21 -0.33 -9.00
C GLU A 30 25.15 -1.27 -8.25
N LYS A 31 25.09 -1.29 -6.91
CA LYS A 31 25.87 -2.24 -6.08
C LYS A 31 25.55 -3.69 -6.44
N LEU A 32 24.26 -4.03 -6.59
CA LEU A 32 23.86 -5.37 -7.01
C LEU A 32 24.38 -5.72 -8.39
N ARG A 33 24.36 -4.79 -9.35
CA ARG A 33 24.93 -5.01 -10.70
C ARG A 33 26.43 -5.26 -10.64
N ILE A 34 27.16 -4.49 -9.82
CA ILE A 34 28.60 -4.66 -9.62
C ILE A 34 28.89 -6.04 -9.02
N GLU A 35 28.16 -6.45 -7.98
CA GLU A 35 28.36 -7.75 -7.33
C GLU A 35 28.07 -8.92 -8.29
N VAL A 36 27.01 -8.82 -9.09
CA VAL A 36 26.68 -9.81 -10.12
C VAL A 36 27.79 -9.88 -11.16
N ALA A 37 28.26 -8.73 -11.67
CA ALA A 37 29.33 -8.69 -12.66
C ALA A 37 30.64 -9.29 -12.12
N ASP A 38 31.00 -9.02 -10.86
CA ASP A 38 32.19 -9.60 -10.21
C ASP A 38 32.07 -11.13 -10.08
N ARG A 39 30.90 -11.60 -9.63
CA ARG A 39 30.61 -13.04 -9.54
C ARG A 39 30.70 -13.72 -10.90
N GLU A 40 30.12 -13.11 -11.93
CA GLU A 40 30.16 -13.63 -13.30
C GLU A 40 31.58 -13.61 -13.88
N ALA A 41 32.36 -12.55 -13.63
CA ALA A 41 33.76 -12.45 -14.06
C ALA A 41 34.62 -13.54 -13.42
N ARG A 42 34.49 -13.75 -12.10
CA ARG A 42 35.18 -14.82 -11.39
C ARG A 42 34.80 -16.20 -11.93
N LEU A 43 33.52 -16.44 -12.17
CA LEU A 43 33.03 -17.70 -12.72
C LEU A 43 33.53 -17.92 -14.15
N LYS A 44 33.57 -16.87 -14.98
CA LYS A 44 34.12 -16.92 -16.34
C LYS A 44 35.61 -17.26 -16.33
N LEU A 45 36.38 -16.66 -15.42
CA LEU A 45 37.81 -16.98 -15.22
C LEU A 45 38.01 -18.44 -14.84
N LEU A 46 37.23 -18.96 -13.88
CA LEU A 46 37.28 -20.37 -13.49
C LEU A 46 36.92 -21.30 -14.64
N LYS A 47 35.87 -20.97 -15.41
CA LYS A 47 35.48 -21.74 -16.61
C LYS A 47 36.59 -21.76 -17.65
N GLN A 48 37.24 -20.63 -17.91
CA GLN A 48 38.35 -20.56 -18.86
C GLN A 48 39.53 -21.41 -18.39
N LYS A 49 39.91 -21.32 -17.12
CA LYS A 49 40.98 -22.13 -16.52
C LYS A 49 40.68 -23.63 -16.59
N SER A 50 39.43 -24.01 -16.33
CA SER A 50 38.99 -25.40 -16.47
C SER A 50 39.08 -25.88 -17.92
N LYS A 51 38.67 -25.06 -18.90
CA LYS A 51 38.76 -25.40 -20.32
C LYS A 51 40.21 -25.57 -20.78
N GLN A 52 41.11 -24.70 -20.33
CA GLN A 52 42.55 -24.82 -20.61
C GLN A 52 43.10 -26.13 -20.06
N ARG A 53 42.78 -26.48 -18.80
CA ARG A 53 43.20 -27.75 -18.20
C ARG A 53 42.67 -28.98 -18.96
N LEU A 54 41.41 -28.95 -19.42
CA LEU A 54 40.86 -30.04 -20.22
C LEU A 54 41.58 -30.16 -21.57
N GLN A 55 41.87 -29.03 -22.24
CA GLN A 55 42.63 -29.04 -23.49
C GLN A 55 44.05 -29.60 -23.30
N GLU A 56 44.73 -29.24 -22.21
CA GLU A 56 46.03 -29.81 -21.82
C GLU A 56 45.93 -31.32 -21.61
N LEU A 57 44.87 -31.81 -20.98
CA LEU A 57 44.66 -33.25 -20.75
C LEU A 57 44.27 -34.01 -22.03
N ASP A 58 43.42 -33.45 -22.89
CA ASP A 58 43.03 -34.05 -24.17
C ASP A 58 44.25 -34.20 -25.11
N THR A 59 45.19 -33.25 -25.08
CA THR A 59 46.45 -33.40 -25.83
C THR A 59 47.32 -34.55 -25.34
N ILE A 60 47.17 -35.00 -24.09
CA ILE A 60 47.89 -36.13 -23.50
C ILE A 60 47.16 -37.45 -23.80
N VAL A 61 45.82 -37.45 -23.77
CA VAL A 61 44.99 -38.66 -24.00
C VAL A 61 44.94 -39.03 -25.48
N SER A 62 45.05 -38.07 -26.41
CA SER A 62 44.99 -38.36 -27.85
C SER A 62 46.13 -39.25 -28.40
N GLN A 63 47.18 -39.55 -27.62
CA GLN A 63 48.24 -40.49 -28.00
C GLN A 63 47.99 -41.95 -27.57
N GLN A 64 46.99 -42.22 -26.73
CA GLN A 64 46.68 -43.57 -26.25
C GLN A 64 45.19 -43.88 -26.41
N THR A 65 44.89 -45.04 -27.00
CA THR A 65 43.59 -45.74 -27.01
C THR A 65 42.66 -45.53 -28.22
N LEU A 66 43.00 -46.21 -29.32
CA LEU A 66 42.00 -46.83 -30.20
C LEU A 66 41.70 -48.23 -29.67
N SER A 67 40.62 -48.43 -28.91
CA SER A 67 40.09 -49.78 -28.64
C SER A 67 38.56 -49.75 -28.53
N ALA A 68 37.92 -50.30 -29.56
CA ALA A 68 36.48 -50.39 -29.69
C ALA A 68 35.91 -51.44 -28.72
N VAL A 69 35.22 -50.96 -27.67
CA VAL A 69 34.34 -51.77 -26.83
C VAL A 69 32.96 -51.10 -26.83
N LYS A 70 31.93 -51.93 -26.95
CA LYS A 70 30.51 -51.57 -27.14
C LYS A 70 30.03 -50.55 -26.10
N PRO A 71 29.15 -49.61 -26.45
CA PRO A 71 28.68 -48.57 -25.54
C PRO A 71 27.62 -49.12 -24.57
N GLU A 72 28.06 -49.80 -23.52
CA GLU A 72 27.27 -49.84 -22.29
C GLU A 72 27.44 -48.50 -21.56
N HIS A 73 26.41 -48.05 -20.85
CA HIS A 73 26.44 -46.78 -20.12
C HIS A 73 27.49 -46.85 -19.01
N ILE A 74 28.67 -46.30 -19.25
CA ILE A 74 29.72 -46.20 -18.25
C ILE A 74 29.27 -45.12 -17.27
N ASN A 75 28.84 -45.55 -16.07
CA ASN A 75 28.62 -44.64 -14.95
C ASN A 75 29.98 -44.20 -14.41
N LEU A 76 30.59 -43.19 -15.04
CA LEU A 76 31.84 -42.54 -14.57
C LEU A 76 31.73 -42.04 -13.12
N PHE A 77 30.52 -41.93 -12.58
CA PHE A 77 30.22 -41.42 -11.25
C PHE A 77 29.77 -42.49 -10.26
N ALA A 78 29.70 -43.77 -10.65
CA ALA A 78 29.29 -44.84 -9.71
C ALA A 78 30.18 -44.85 -8.45
N ASP A 79 31.48 -44.67 -8.62
CA ASP A 79 32.43 -44.61 -7.51
C ASP A 79 32.28 -43.34 -6.66
N LEU A 80 31.79 -42.23 -7.23
CA LEU A 80 31.62 -40.95 -6.54
C LEU A 80 30.27 -40.84 -5.82
N GLU A 81 29.20 -41.38 -6.40
CA GLU A 81 27.86 -41.45 -5.80
C GLU A 81 27.87 -42.28 -4.51
N HIS A 82 28.72 -43.31 -4.45
CA HIS A 82 28.92 -44.11 -3.25
C HIS A 82 30.00 -43.56 -2.29
N ALA A 83 30.87 -42.64 -2.75
CA ALA A 83 31.92 -42.07 -1.91
C ALA A 83 31.43 -40.95 -0.99
N VAL A 84 30.41 -40.18 -1.38
CA VAL A 84 29.86 -39.09 -0.56
C VAL A 84 28.65 -39.58 0.24
N THR A 85 28.90 -40.41 1.25
CA THR A 85 27.86 -40.90 2.18
C THR A 85 27.54 -39.91 3.30
N THR A 86 28.32 -38.84 3.44
CA THR A 86 28.15 -37.82 4.47
C THR A 86 27.56 -36.55 3.87
N THR A 87 26.25 -36.54 3.61
CA THR A 87 25.54 -35.28 3.38
C THR A 87 25.42 -34.54 4.70
N ASN A 88 25.62 -33.22 4.67
CA ASN A 88 25.39 -32.39 5.83
C ASN A 88 23.88 -32.43 6.12
N LYS A 89 23.49 -33.01 7.26
CA LYS A 89 22.09 -33.16 7.66
C LYS A 89 21.32 -31.83 7.60
N ASP A 90 22.02 -30.73 7.88
CA ASP A 90 21.44 -29.38 7.83
C ASP A 90 21.06 -28.98 6.39
N HIS A 91 21.86 -29.38 5.40
CA HIS A 91 21.59 -29.09 3.99
C HIS A 91 20.35 -29.82 3.48
N ASP A 92 20.21 -31.11 3.81
CA ASP A 92 19.04 -31.90 3.42
C ASP A 92 17.75 -31.39 4.08
N LEU A 93 17.86 -30.88 5.31
CA LEU A 93 16.75 -30.23 6.01
C LEU A 93 16.39 -28.89 5.36
N GLU A 94 17.37 -28.09 4.95
CA GLU A 94 17.13 -26.84 4.22
C GLU A 94 16.46 -27.08 2.87
N GLU A 95 16.90 -28.09 2.12
CA GLU A 95 16.27 -28.45 0.84
C GLU A 95 14.83 -28.91 1.01
N LYS A 96 14.55 -29.73 2.04
CA LYS A 96 13.18 -30.13 2.38
C LYS A 96 12.32 -28.93 2.76
N LYS A 97 12.82 -28.03 3.60
CA LYS A 97 12.12 -26.77 3.94
C LYS A 97 11.85 -25.92 2.71
N LYS A 98 12.83 -25.75 1.80
CA LYS A 98 12.65 -25.00 0.55
C LYS A 98 11.58 -25.62 -0.35
N LYS A 99 11.53 -26.96 -0.44
CA LYS A 99 10.48 -27.68 -1.17
C LYS A 99 9.11 -27.46 -0.54
N GLU A 100 8.99 -27.62 0.77
CA GLU A 100 7.73 -27.36 1.49
C GLU A 100 7.28 -25.90 1.37
N GLU A 101 8.19 -24.93 1.46
CA GLU A 101 7.89 -23.51 1.27
C GLU A 101 7.40 -23.22 -0.14
N TYR A 102 8.02 -23.83 -1.15
CA TYR A 102 7.60 -23.72 -2.54
C TYR A 102 6.20 -24.35 -2.75
N GLU A 103 5.98 -25.54 -2.21
CA GLU A 103 4.68 -26.23 -2.26
C GLU A 103 3.60 -25.46 -1.50
N LYS A 104 3.90 -24.90 -0.32
CA LYS A 104 3.01 -24.00 0.42
C LYS A 104 2.70 -22.76 -0.38
N LYS A 105 3.71 -22.16 -1.03
CA LYS A 105 3.57 -20.93 -1.83
C LYS A 105 2.73 -21.14 -3.09
N ILE A 106 2.79 -22.32 -3.69
CA ILE A 106 1.97 -22.70 -4.85
C ILE A 106 0.62 -23.33 -4.45
N GLY A 107 0.43 -23.63 -3.17
CA GLY A 107 -0.80 -24.22 -2.65
C GLY A 107 -0.89 -25.73 -2.81
N TYR A 108 0.19 -26.41 -3.22
CA TYR A 108 0.27 -27.88 -3.21
C TYR A 108 0.25 -28.44 -1.79
N LEU A 109 0.98 -27.80 -0.87
CA LEU A 109 1.00 -28.19 0.53
C LEU A 109 0.16 -27.19 1.35
N THR A 110 -1.16 -27.39 1.33
CA THR A 110 -2.12 -26.59 2.11
C THR A 110 -2.57 -27.42 3.32
N TYR A 111 -2.13 -27.05 4.52
CA TYR A 111 -2.62 -27.72 5.73
C TYR A 111 -4.03 -27.23 6.06
N LEU A 112 -4.97 -28.17 6.14
CA LEU A 112 -6.33 -27.91 6.55
C LEU A 112 -6.34 -27.21 7.92
N GLY A 113 -6.94 -26.02 8.00
CA GLY A 113 -7.01 -25.22 9.22
C GLY A 113 -6.02 -24.05 9.31
N GLN A 114 -5.06 -23.90 8.40
CA GLN A 114 -4.14 -22.75 8.39
C GLN A 114 -4.82 -21.40 8.16
N ASP A 115 -5.93 -21.39 7.41
CA ASP A 115 -6.70 -20.18 7.12
C ASP A 115 -7.80 -19.91 8.16
N THR A 116 -7.85 -20.69 9.24
CA THR A 116 -8.78 -20.41 10.34
C THR A 116 -8.34 -19.14 11.05
N ASN A 117 -9.34 -18.33 11.45
CA ASN A 117 -9.11 -17.08 12.14
C ASN A 117 -8.31 -17.28 13.45
N GLU A 118 -8.46 -18.43 14.11
CA GLU A 118 -7.68 -18.83 15.27
C GLU A 118 -6.19 -19.03 14.95
N ALA A 119 -5.86 -19.78 13.89
CA ALA A 119 -4.47 -19.99 13.46
C ALA A 119 -3.80 -18.67 13.01
N LEU A 120 -4.55 -17.81 12.32
CA LEU A 120 -4.08 -16.49 11.88
C LEU A 120 -4.09 -15.43 12.99
N LYS A 121 -4.54 -15.79 14.20
CA LYS A 121 -4.79 -14.86 15.33
C LYS A 121 -5.63 -13.65 14.93
N LYS A 122 -6.46 -13.80 13.89
CA LYS A 122 -7.41 -12.79 13.44
C LYS A 122 -8.67 -12.98 14.28
N LYS A 123 -9.19 -11.90 14.84
CA LYS A 123 -10.49 -11.94 15.51
C LYS A 123 -11.61 -11.93 14.48
N ASN A 124 -12.68 -12.67 14.79
CA ASN A 124 -13.87 -12.64 13.97
C ASN A 124 -14.58 -11.28 14.05
N TRP A 125 -15.34 -10.93 13.02
CA TRP A 125 -16.08 -9.66 12.95
C TRP A 125 -17.10 -9.50 14.09
N TYR A 126 -17.56 -10.60 14.69
CA TYR A 126 -18.47 -10.61 15.83
C TYR A 126 -17.75 -10.55 17.19
N GLU A 127 -16.44 -10.81 17.24
CA GLU A 127 -15.62 -10.68 18.46
C GLU A 127 -15.13 -9.25 18.69
N VAL A 128 -15.03 -8.45 17.62
CA VAL A 128 -14.56 -7.06 17.67
C VAL A 128 -15.72 -6.12 17.40
N PRO A 129 -16.11 -5.26 18.36
CA PRO A 129 -17.14 -4.25 18.11
C PRO A 129 -16.65 -3.25 17.05
N PRO A 130 -17.54 -2.71 16.20
CA PRO A 130 -17.17 -1.72 15.20
C PRO A 130 -16.43 -0.53 15.81
N GLU A 131 -15.44 0.02 15.10
CA GLU A 131 -14.58 1.11 15.60
C GLU A 131 -15.32 2.44 15.85
N ALA A 132 -16.53 2.58 15.29
CA ALA A 132 -17.46 3.67 15.57
C ALA A 132 -18.34 3.42 16.81
N SER A 133 -18.31 2.21 17.38
CA SER A 133 -19.05 1.87 18.59
C SER A 133 -18.48 2.59 19.80
N ARG A 134 -19.36 3.05 20.68
CA ARG A 134 -18.99 3.67 21.97
C ARG A 134 -18.07 2.78 22.80
N PHE A 135 -18.23 1.47 22.70
CA PHE A 135 -17.40 0.49 23.41
C PHE A 135 -15.93 0.50 22.94
N SER A 136 -15.68 0.77 21.66
CA SER A 136 -14.32 0.82 21.09
C SER A 136 -13.58 2.11 21.44
N ARG A 137 -14.29 3.17 21.85
CA ARG A 137 -13.75 4.50 22.16
C ARG A 137 -13.97 4.88 23.63
N CYS A 138 -13.74 3.93 24.53
CA CYS A 138 -13.96 4.12 25.95
C CYS A 138 -13.09 5.25 26.54
N SER A 139 -11.85 5.40 26.04
CA SER A 139 -10.94 6.50 26.43
C SER A 139 -11.43 7.87 25.95
N ASP A 140 -11.89 7.96 24.69
CA ASP A 140 -12.37 9.22 24.12
C ASP A 140 -13.62 9.72 24.85
N ILE A 141 -14.46 8.80 25.33
CA ILE A 141 -15.64 9.16 26.12
C ILE A 141 -15.24 9.82 27.44
N LYS A 142 -14.22 9.30 28.13
CA LYS A 142 -13.71 9.91 29.36
C LYS A 142 -13.07 11.28 29.09
N ASP A 143 -12.27 11.38 28.03
CA ASP A 143 -11.65 12.64 27.61
C ASP A 143 -12.69 13.69 27.19
N THR A 144 -13.77 13.29 26.53
CA THR A 144 -14.86 14.21 26.18
C THR A 144 -15.61 14.70 27.41
N TYR A 145 -15.86 13.83 28.40
CA TYR A 145 -16.48 14.23 29.65
C TYR A 145 -15.60 15.25 30.39
N ASP A 146 -14.31 14.97 30.56
CA ASP A 146 -13.36 15.87 31.24
C ASP A 146 -13.15 17.21 30.52
N LYS A 147 -13.33 17.26 29.19
CA LYS A 147 -13.33 18.49 28.39
C LYS A 147 -14.62 19.29 28.51
N LEU A 148 -15.76 18.63 28.75
CA LEU A 148 -17.07 19.27 28.91
C LEU A 148 -17.31 19.79 30.33
N VAL A 149 -16.56 19.28 31.32
CA VAL A 149 -16.57 19.84 32.67
C VAL A 149 -15.84 21.18 32.66
N LEU A 150 -16.59 22.27 32.85
CA LEU A 150 -16.03 23.60 33.05
C LEU A 150 -15.15 23.58 34.29
N LYS A 151 -13.88 23.98 34.17
CA LYS A 151 -12.92 24.07 35.27
C LYS A 151 -12.73 25.55 35.65
N ASN A 152 -12.50 25.81 36.94
CA ASN A 152 -12.09 27.14 37.42
C ASN A 152 -10.61 27.38 37.09
N GLN A 153 -10.10 28.60 37.32
CA GLN A 153 -8.69 28.96 37.08
C GLN A 153 -7.71 28.05 37.83
N ASP A 154 -8.11 27.51 38.99
CA ASP A 154 -7.34 26.54 39.79
C ASP A 154 -7.47 25.07 39.31
N GLY A 155 -8.07 24.83 38.14
CA GLY A 155 -8.19 23.49 37.53
C GLY A 155 -9.24 22.56 38.15
N LYS A 156 -9.91 22.96 39.24
CA LYS A 156 -10.99 22.19 39.89
C LYS A 156 -12.30 22.27 39.07
N PRO A 157 -13.11 21.19 39.03
CA PRO A 157 -14.39 21.20 38.34
C PRO A 157 -15.32 22.25 38.96
N LYS A 158 -15.86 23.14 38.12
CA LYS A 158 -16.76 24.20 38.55
C LYS A 158 -18.07 23.59 39.00
N LYS A 159 -18.39 23.70 40.28
CA LYS A 159 -19.70 23.31 40.82
C LYS A 159 -20.75 24.19 40.16
N ARG A 160 -21.67 23.59 39.40
CA ARG A 160 -22.81 24.32 38.83
C ARG A 160 -23.76 24.64 39.98
N GLU A 161 -23.88 25.92 40.32
CA GLU A 161 -24.95 26.36 41.19
C GLU A 161 -26.28 26.06 40.50
N LEU A 162 -27.20 25.42 41.23
CA LEU A 162 -28.53 25.17 40.72
C LEU A 162 -29.21 26.53 40.57
N ASP A 163 -29.76 26.77 39.38
CA ASP A 163 -30.48 28.00 39.05
C ASP A 163 -31.84 28.01 39.75
N ILE A 164 -31.82 28.31 41.05
CA ILE A 164 -33.01 28.32 41.91
C ILE A 164 -33.24 29.75 42.39
N LYS A 165 -34.43 30.26 42.14
CA LYS A 165 -34.90 31.54 42.71
C LYS A 165 -36.35 31.36 43.14
N ASP A 166 -36.65 31.80 44.36
CA ASP A 166 -38.01 31.73 44.94
C ASP A 166 -38.62 30.30 44.90
N GLY A 167 -37.79 29.27 45.11
CA GLY A 167 -38.20 27.86 45.08
C GLY A 167 -38.35 27.26 43.68
N GLU A 168 -38.21 28.05 42.61
CA GLU A 168 -38.29 27.56 41.24
C GLU A 168 -36.93 27.13 40.67
N VAL A 169 -36.87 25.91 40.12
CA VAL A 169 -35.70 25.39 39.40
C VAL A 169 -35.65 25.94 37.96
N CYS A 170 -34.45 26.21 37.47
CA CYS A 170 -34.17 26.77 36.14
C CYS A 170 -34.83 28.14 35.89
N TRP A 171 -34.91 28.98 36.93
CA TRP A 171 -35.57 30.28 36.88
C TRP A 171 -35.07 31.16 35.72
N ARG A 172 -33.75 31.29 35.51
CA ARG A 172 -33.19 32.10 34.41
C ARG A 172 -33.53 31.55 33.04
N ALA A 173 -33.61 30.22 32.88
CA ALA A 173 -33.99 29.61 31.61
C ALA A 173 -35.46 29.91 31.27
N LYS A 174 -36.35 29.82 32.26
CA LYS A 174 -37.76 30.17 32.12
C LYS A 174 -37.94 31.64 31.74
N GLN A 175 -37.22 32.55 32.38
CA GLN A 175 -37.25 33.98 32.05
C GLN A 175 -36.78 34.29 30.61
N LYS A 176 -35.89 33.48 30.04
CA LYS A 176 -35.46 33.64 28.64
C LYS A 176 -36.47 33.11 27.62
N LEU A 177 -37.25 32.10 28.02
CA LEU A 177 -38.28 31.49 27.19
C LEU A 177 -39.63 32.22 27.28
N ASP A 178 -39.77 33.13 28.25
CA ASP A 178 -40.95 33.95 28.39
C ASP A 178 -41.08 34.94 27.20
N PRO A 179 -42.15 34.83 26.39
CA PRO A 179 -42.39 35.77 25.29
C PRO A 179 -42.48 37.22 25.78
N MET A 180 -43.02 37.47 26.97
CA MET A 180 -43.13 38.82 27.54
C MET A 180 -41.76 39.46 27.74
N ASN A 181 -40.77 38.68 28.13
CA ASN A 181 -39.40 39.16 28.32
C ASN A 181 -38.69 39.42 26.97
N SER A 182 -39.06 38.67 25.92
CA SER A 182 -38.61 38.95 24.55
C SER A 182 -39.19 40.27 24.03
N PHE A 183 -40.47 40.57 24.33
CA PHE A 183 -41.12 41.82 23.94
C PHE A 183 -40.52 43.06 24.62
N LYS A 184 -40.02 42.95 25.86
CA LYS A 184 -39.36 44.08 26.56
C LYS A 184 -38.21 44.67 25.76
N ASN A 185 -37.44 43.84 25.07
CA ASN A 185 -36.34 44.30 24.22
C ASN A 185 -36.86 45.10 23.00
N LEU A 186 -37.94 44.66 22.37
CA LEU A 186 -38.56 45.37 21.24
C LEU A 186 -39.26 46.66 21.68
N CYS A 187 -39.93 46.66 22.85
CA CYS A 187 -40.58 47.85 23.40
C CYS A 187 -39.54 48.89 23.84
N SER A 188 -38.41 48.48 24.40
CA SER A 188 -37.31 49.39 24.78
C SER A 188 -36.65 50.08 23.58
N GLN A 189 -36.86 49.57 22.37
CA GLN A 189 -36.30 50.12 21.14
C GLN A 189 -37.11 51.31 20.59
N LYS A 190 -38.38 51.45 20.99
CA LYS A 190 -39.21 52.63 20.67
C LYS A 190 -39.04 53.79 21.65
N CYS A 191 -38.38 53.57 22.78
CA CYS A 191 -38.14 54.58 23.82
C CYS A 191 -36.64 54.73 24.09
N LYS A 192 -35.85 54.99 23.05
CA LYS A 192 -34.49 55.51 23.18
C LYS A 192 -34.32 56.67 22.23
N THR A 193 -34.87 57.81 22.63
CA THR A 193 -34.28 59.11 22.30
C THR A 193 -32.84 59.09 22.81
N GLU A 194 -31.95 59.54 21.93
CA GLU A 194 -30.54 59.86 22.12
C GLU A 194 -30.12 60.01 23.59
N ASN A 195 -29.54 58.95 24.16
CA ASN A 195 -28.31 59.00 24.96
C ASN A 195 -27.97 57.59 25.50
N GLU A 196 -26.68 57.27 25.44
CA GLU A 196 -26.01 56.10 26.02
C GLU A 196 -26.30 54.73 25.39
N LYS A 197 -25.58 54.43 24.30
CA LYS A 197 -25.28 53.06 23.89
C LYS A 197 -23.99 52.61 24.58
N ASN A 198 -24.10 51.70 25.54
CA ASN A 198 -22.96 51.06 26.19
C ASN A 198 -22.16 50.19 25.20
N LEU A 199 -20.83 50.25 25.31
CA LEU A 199 -19.83 49.62 24.44
C LEU A 199 -19.82 48.07 24.46
N SER A 200 -20.51 47.41 25.40
CA SER A 200 -20.50 45.95 25.57
C SER A 200 -21.33 45.19 24.53
N ASP A 201 -22.44 45.78 24.06
CA ASP A 201 -23.44 45.05 23.28
C ASP A 201 -23.06 44.93 21.79
N LEU A 202 -22.13 45.77 21.32
CA LEU A 202 -21.58 45.69 19.96
C LEU A 202 -20.59 44.52 19.79
N ALA A 203 -19.87 44.14 20.84
CA ALA A 203 -18.90 43.05 20.80
C ALA A 203 -19.57 41.66 20.66
N GLU A 204 -20.68 41.43 21.36
CA GLU A 204 -21.38 40.14 21.28
C GLU A 204 -22.08 39.88 19.93
N ILE A 205 -22.44 40.94 19.19
CA ILE A 205 -23.07 40.82 17.87
C ILE A 205 -22.00 40.48 16.81
N SER A 206 -20.79 41.03 16.95
CA SER A 206 -19.61 40.74 16.12
C SER A 206 -19.22 39.25 16.19
N ASP A 207 -19.08 38.71 17.40
CA ASP A 207 -18.60 37.33 17.62
C ASP A 207 -19.58 36.27 17.09
N LYS A 208 -20.88 36.53 17.18
CA LYS A 208 -21.91 35.62 16.65
C LYS A 208 -21.93 35.59 15.12
N ASN A 209 -21.57 36.70 14.46
CA ASN A 209 -21.47 36.76 13.00
C ASN A 209 -20.22 36.03 12.50
N MET A 210 -19.07 36.20 13.17
CA MET A 210 -17.84 35.48 12.82
C MET A 210 -17.99 33.95 12.94
N PHE A 211 -18.69 33.45 13.95
CA PHE A 211 -18.90 32.01 14.12
C PHE A 211 -19.78 31.39 13.02
N LYS A 212 -20.83 32.11 12.58
CA LYS A 212 -21.71 31.67 11.49
C LYS A 212 -20.97 31.61 10.15
N GLU A 213 -20.07 32.56 9.91
CA GLU A 213 -19.28 32.61 8.68
C GLU A 213 -18.26 31.46 8.60
N HIS A 214 -17.56 31.18 9.69
CA HIS A 214 -16.61 30.07 9.76
C HIS A 214 -17.29 28.69 9.60
N MET A 215 -18.52 28.52 10.11
CA MET A 215 -19.33 27.32 9.89
C MET A 215 -19.71 27.14 8.40
N LYS A 216 -20.07 28.23 7.70
CA LYS A 216 -20.38 28.19 6.26
C LYS A 216 -19.16 27.80 5.42
N ILE A 217 -17.99 28.36 5.73
CA ILE A 217 -16.72 28.05 5.04
C ILE A 217 -16.34 26.56 5.22
N LYS A 218 -16.47 26.02 6.45
CA LYS A 218 -16.23 24.60 6.71
C LYS A 218 -17.17 23.67 5.96
N LYS A 219 -18.45 24.06 5.82
CA LYS A 219 -19.44 23.28 5.07
C LYS A 219 -19.11 23.26 3.56
N SER A 220 -18.79 24.42 2.99
CA SER A 220 -18.37 24.56 1.58
C SER A 220 -17.13 23.72 1.26
N LYS A 221 -16.12 23.74 2.13
CA LYS A 221 -14.89 22.94 1.94
C LYS A 221 -15.16 21.43 1.91
N ARG A 222 -16.03 20.93 2.79
CA ARG A 222 -16.43 19.50 2.81
C ARG A 222 -17.19 19.10 1.54
N GLU A 223 -18.04 19.97 1.01
CA GLU A 223 -18.75 19.72 -0.25
C GLU A 223 -17.78 19.69 -1.44
N LEU A 224 -16.78 20.57 -1.46
CA LEU A 224 -15.74 20.58 -2.49
C LEU A 224 -14.90 19.29 -2.46
N ASP A 225 -14.50 18.86 -1.26
CA ASP A 225 -13.75 17.61 -1.05
C ASP A 225 -14.56 16.39 -1.49
N HIS A 226 -15.87 16.37 -1.21
CA HIS A 226 -16.76 15.30 -1.66
C HIS A 226 -16.87 15.26 -3.20
N LYS A 227 -17.06 16.42 -3.84
CA LYS A 227 -17.12 16.53 -5.31
C LYS A 227 -15.82 16.03 -5.96
N ASN A 228 -14.67 16.43 -5.43
CA ASN A 228 -13.36 15.97 -5.89
C ASN A 228 -13.18 14.46 -5.73
N LYS A 229 -13.66 13.87 -4.62
CA LYS A 229 -13.62 12.41 -4.41
C LYS A 229 -14.49 11.67 -5.43
N ILE A 230 -15.70 12.15 -5.69
CA ILE A 230 -16.61 11.56 -6.68
C ILE A 230 -16.02 11.67 -8.09
N GLN A 231 -15.39 12.79 -8.43
CA GLN A 231 -14.75 12.98 -9.73
C GLN A 231 -13.62 11.96 -9.97
N LYS A 232 -12.75 11.73 -8.97
CA LYS A 232 -11.71 10.69 -9.06
C LYS A 232 -12.29 9.29 -9.30
N LEU A 233 -13.42 8.96 -8.65
CA LEU A 233 -14.09 7.69 -8.87
C LEU A 233 -14.68 7.56 -10.28
N ARG A 234 -15.21 8.66 -10.85
CA ARG A 234 -15.69 8.70 -12.24
C ARG A 234 -14.55 8.52 -13.25
N GLU A 235 -13.42 9.20 -13.04
CA GLU A 235 -12.23 9.06 -13.88
C GLU A 235 -11.67 7.63 -13.83
N ALA A 236 -11.61 7.03 -12.63
CA ALA A 236 -11.18 5.65 -12.48
C ALA A 236 -12.13 4.66 -13.17
N ARG A 237 -13.46 4.87 -13.09
CA ARG A 237 -14.44 4.08 -13.83
C ARG A 237 -14.24 4.22 -15.33
N LEU A 238 -14.12 5.44 -15.83
CA LEU A 238 -13.95 5.71 -17.27
C LEU A 238 -12.68 5.04 -17.82
N LYS A 239 -11.57 5.06 -17.07
CA LYS A 239 -10.34 4.33 -17.45
C LYS A 239 -10.54 2.83 -17.51
N ARG A 240 -11.32 2.25 -16.60
CA ARG A 240 -11.64 0.82 -16.62
C ARG A 240 -12.51 0.47 -17.81
N GLU A 241 -13.56 1.24 -18.06
CA GLU A 241 -14.44 1.08 -19.22
C GLU A 241 -13.66 1.22 -20.54
N GLN A 242 -12.73 2.18 -20.63
CA GLN A 242 -11.83 2.32 -21.79
C GLN A 242 -10.91 1.11 -21.97
N HIS A 243 -10.34 0.59 -20.89
CA HIS A 243 -9.48 -0.59 -20.95
C HIS A 243 -10.26 -1.85 -21.37
N GLU A 244 -11.46 -2.05 -20.82
CA GLU A 244 -12.35 -3.13 -21.20
C GLU A 244 -12.82 -2.99 -22.65
N ARG A 245 -13.22 -1.77 -23.07
CA ARG A 245 -13.54 -1.47 -24.47
C ARG A 245 -12.38 -1.80 -25.40
N TYR A 246 -11.18 -1.35 -25.09
CA TYR A 246 -9.99 -1.65 -25.87
C TYR A 246 -9.74 -3.16 -25.96
N ARG A 247 -9.87 -3.88 -24.84
CA ARG A 247 -9.73 -5.35 -24.82
C ARG A 247 -10.79 -6.03 -25.68
N THR A 248 -12.04 -5.58 -25.61
CA THR A 248 -13.12 -6.10 -26.45
C THR A 248 -12.93 -5.75 -27.92
N GLU A 249 -12.48 -4.55 -28.24
CA GLU A 249 -12.22 -4.10 -29.61
C GLU A 249 -11.07 -4.90 -30.23
N MET A 250 -10.00 -5.14 -29.49
CA MET A 250 -8.90 -6.02 -29.91
C MET A 250 -9.39 -7.45 -30.18
N TYR A 251 -10.24 -7.97 -29.30
CA TYR A 251 -10.84 -9.29 -29.49
C TYR A 251 -11.76 -9.33 -30.72
N LEU A 252 -12.61 -8.32 -30.92
CA LEU A 252 -13.50 -8.21 -32.07
C LEU A 252 -12.74 -8.00 -33.38
N LYS A 253 -11.66 -7.22 -33.40
CA LYS A 253 -10.77 -7.08 -34.57
C LYS A 253 -10.16 -8.41 -34.98
N LYS A 254 -9.71 -9.20 -33.99
CA LYS A 254 -9.21 -10.56 -34.20
C LYS A 254 -10.30 -11.50 -34.75
N LEU A 255 -11.55 -11.34 -34.29
CA LEU A 255 -12.68 -12.15 -34.76
C LEU A 255 -13.18 -11.74 -36.16
N SER A 256 -13.16 -10.43 -36.45
CA SER A 256 -13.60 -9.83 -37.70
C SER A 256 -12.62 -10.05 -38.86
N GLY A 257 -11.45 -10.65 -38.60
CA GLY A 257 -10.43 -10.88 -39.63
C GLY A 257 -9.81 -9.60 -40.22
N SER A 258 -10.06 -8.43 -39.61
CA SER A 258 -9.53 -7.14 -40.06
C SER A 258 -8.13 -6.89 -39.49
N GLU A 259 -7.24 -7.88 -39.55
CA GLU A 259 -5.82 -7.67 -39.33
C GLU A 259 -5.24 -7.02 -40.59
N THR A 260 -5.37 -5.70 -40.70
CA THR A 260 -4.43 -4.93 -41.52
C THR A 260 -3.09 -5.01 -40.82
N LEU A 261 -2.23 -5.87 -41.37
CA LEU A 261 -0.80 -6.01 -41.13
C LEU A 261 -0.10 -4.64 -41.03
N SER A 262 0.06 -4.11 -39.82
CA SER A 262 1.22 -3.25 -39.50
C SER A 262 2.26 -4.14 -38.84
N ASN A 263 3.09 -4.70 -39.72
CA ASN A 263 4.09 -5.69 -39.45
C ASN A 263 5.33 -5.06 -38.81
N GLU A 264 5.41 -5.06 -37.48
CA GLU A 264 6.68 -5.21 -36.75
C GLU A 264 6.49 -6.24 -35.64
N GLN A 265 6.24 -7.49 -36.06
CA GLN A 265 6.52 -8.62 -35.17
C GLN A 265 8.04 -8.88 -35.20
N PRO A 266 8.69 -9.07 -34.04
CA PRO A 266 10.08 -9.50 -34.01
C PRO A 266 10.20 -10.82 -34.77
N LYS A 267 11.17 -10.90 -35.68
CA LYS A 267 11.45 -12.05 -36.54
C LYS A 267 11.33 -13.36 -35.74
N GLN A 268 10.23 -14.08 -35.91
CA GLN A 268 10.09 -15.42 -35.36
C GLN A 268 11.16 -16.29 -36.01
N SER A 269 11.93 -17.00 -35.19
CA SER A 269 12.99 -17.91 -35.63
C SER A 269 12.41 -18.94 -36.61
N LYS A 270 13.07 -19.15 -37.75
CA LYS A 270 12.64 -20.04 -38.84
C LYS A 270 12.54 -21.53 -38.44
N ILE A 271 12.84 -21.86 -37.19
CA ILE A 271 13.00 -23.23 -36.72
C ILE A 271 11.77 -23.60 -35.89
N LYS A 272 11.00 -24.58 -36.38
CA LYS A 272 9.85 -25.14 -35.65
C LYS A 272 10.39 -26.02 -34.52
N PRO A 273 10.08 -25.74 -33.23
CA PRO A 273 10.57 -26.55 -32.13
C PRO A 273 10.00 -27.97 -32.24
N LYS A 274 10.86 -28.96 -32.00
CA LYS A 274 10.53 -30.39 -32.12
C LYS A 274 9.62 -30.91 -31.01
N TYR A 275 9.54 -30.17 -29.90
CA TYR A 275 8.77 -30.51 -28.70
C TYR A 275 7.92 -29.32 -28.24
N ASN A 276 6.80 -29.61 -27.58
CA ASN A 276 5.89 -28.61 -27.02
C ASN A 276 6.55 -27.90 -25.82
N SER A 277 6.62 -26.56 -25.87
CA SER A 277 7.28 -25.72 -24.88
C SER A 277 6.66 -25.78 -23.48
N GLN A 278 5.40 -26.21 -23.37
CA GLN A 278 4.73 -26.36 -22.08
C GLN A 278 5.23 -27.58 -21.29
N PHE A 279 5.68 -28.63 -21.98
CA PHE A 279 6.06 -29.89 -21.36
C PHE A 279 7.58 -30.05 -21.27
N ASN A 280 8.32 -29.57 -22.27
CA ASN A 280 9.78 -29.71 -22.33
C ASN A 280 10.43 -28.37 -22.75
N PRO A 281 10.42 -27.35 -21.87
CA PRO A 281 10.87 -26.00 -22.22
C PRO A 281 12.36 -25.92 -22.57
N GLU A 282 13.20 -26.73 -21.92
CA GLU A 282 14.64 -26.79 -22.20
C GLU A 282 14.92 -27.31 -23.63
N LEU A 283 14.27 -28.40 -24.04
CA LEU A 283 14.43 -28.97 -25.38
C LEU A 283 13.79 -28.09 -26.47
N ALA A 284 12.71 -27.39 -26.15
CA ALA A 284 12.07 -26.45 -27.07
C ALA A 284 12.98 -25.24 -27.38
N ARG A 285 13.85 -24.86 -26.44
CA ARG A 285 14.78 -23.72 -26.55
C ARG A 285 16.13 -24.06 -27.17
N GLN A 286 16.48 -25.33 -27.38
CA GLN A 286 17.80 -25.71 -27.91
C GLN A 286 18.02 -25.39 -29.39
N ASN A 287 16.98 -24.95 -30.11
CA ASN A 287 17.04 -24.73 -31.56
C ASN A 287 17.36 -23.27 -31.96
N TYR A 288 18.02 -22.49 -31.09
CA TYR A 288 18.47 -21.13 -31.42
C TYR A 288 19.95 -21.13 -31.82
N TYR A 289 20.26 -21.65 -33.02
CA TYR A 289 21.53 -21.41 -33.71
C TYR A 289 21.26 -21.25 -35.21
#